data_AF-A0A146KJC0-F1
#
_entry.id   AF-A0A146KJC0-F1
#
_cell.length_a   1.000
_cell.length_b   1.000
_cell.length_c   1.000
_cell.angle_alpha   90.00
_cell.angle_beta   90.00
_cell.angle_gamma   90.00
#
_symmetry.space_group_name_H-M   'P 1'
#
loop_
_entity.id
_entity.type
_entity.pdbx_description
1 polymer ?
#
loop_
_entity_poly.entity_id
_entity_poly.type
_entity_poly.pdbx_seq_one_letter_code
_entity_poly.pdbx_strand_id
1 'polypeptide(L)'
;MNNIDDLIRQRLNKLRSESQIPAAAPSSALPPPKKSSVEEVEFLLQQLSAQTELEEKSMNERLDIDSQILQRLERLKAESGGLMGARNPSASSLTSAAAAARLEPSDDLPPPPMSLDDLGSDSDAGECVMCDATPSISCGGCFNDLYCQKCFSECHDPGENHQAKPYVARRKK
;
A
#
# COMPACT_ATOMS: atom_id res chain seq x y z
N MET A 1 17.42 25.99 32.14
CA MET A 1 16.83 24.95 31.27
C MET A 1 15.34 24.99 31.55
N ASN A 2 14.55 25.59 30.66
CA ASN A 2 13.09 25.63 30.85
C ASN A 2 12.57 24.22 30.68
N ASN A 3 11.97 23.68 31.75
CA ASN A 3 11.53 22.30 31.79
C ASN A 3 10.38 22.12 30.78
N ILE A 4 10.32 20.99 30.09
CA ILE A 4 9.30 20.75 29.05
C ILE A 4 7.89 20.93 29.65
N ASP A 5 7.72 20.58 30.92
CA ASP A 5 6.51 20.82 31.69
C ASP A 5 6.12 22.29 31.83
N ASP A 6 7.09 23.21 31.96
CA ASP A 6 6.80 24.65 32.04
C ASP A 6 6.33 25.19 30.69
N LEU A 7 6.88 24.67 29.58
CA LEU A 7 6.46 25.03 28.23
C LEU A 7 5.02 24.54 27.96
N ILE A 8 4.70 23.32 28.41
CA ILE A 8 3.35 22.75 28.30
C ILE A 8 2.36 23.59 29.12
N ARG A 9 2.69 23.94 30.37
CA ARG A 9 1.85 24.78 31.22
C ARG A 9 1.61 26.16 30.61
N GLN A 10 2.64 26.77 30.04
CA GLN A 10 2.52 28.07 29.39
C GLN A 10 1.60 28.02 28.16
N ARG A 11 1.68 26.93 27.38
CA ARG A 11 0.83 26.71 26.20
C ARG A 11 -0.63 26.44 26.58
N LEU A 12 -0.87 25.67 27.64
CA LEU A 12 -2.21 25.40 28.16
C LEU A 12 -2.86 26.66 28.74
N ASN A 13 -2.10 27.49 29.46
CA ASN A 13 -2.61 28.78 29.94
C ASN A 13 -2.98 29.70 28.79
N LYS A 14 -2.14 29.78 27.74
CA LYS A 14 -2.41 30.60 26.56
C LYS A 14 -3.72 30.18 25.86
N LEU A 15 -3.92 28.87 25.65
CA LEU A 15 -5.15 28.33 25.08
C LEU A 15 -6.38 28.60 25.94
N ARG A 16 -6.25 28.55 27.27
CA ARG A 16 -7.36 28.81 28.20
C ARG A 16 -7.76 30.29 28.21
N SER A 17 -6.80 31.21 28.10
CA SER A 17 -7.08 32.65 27.92
C SER A 17 -7.67 32.98 26.56
N GLU A 18 -7.34 32.23 25.51
CA GLU A 18 -7.88 32.40 24.15
C GLU A 18 -9.29 31.79 24.01
N SER A 19 -9.62 30.81 24.87
CA SER A 19 -10.93 30.15 24.91
C SER A 19 -11.95 30.80 25.85
N GLN A 20 -11.56 31.78 26.67
CA GLN A 20 -12.50 32.57 27.49
C GLN A 20 -13.05 33.76 26.69
N ILE A 21 -13.83 33.45 25.65
CA ILE A 21 -14.78 34.39 25.07
C ILE A 21 -16.06 34.30 25.91
N PRO A 22 -16.62 35.41 26.44
CA PRO A 22 -17.81 35.36 27.26
C PRO A 22 -19.00 34.80 26.45
N ALA A 23 -19.69 33.83 27.05
CA ALA A 23 -20.94 33.30 26.56
C ALA A 23 -22.03 34.38 26.62
N ALA A 24 -22.30 35.08 25.50
CA ALA A 24 -23.53 35.81 25.25
C ALA A 24 -23.64 36.26 23.78
N ALA A 25 -24.44 35.52 22.99
CA ALA A 25 -25.40 35.98 21.96
C ALA A 25 -25.55 34.92 20.84
N PRO A 26 -26.76 34.68 20.32
CA PRO A 26 -26.94 33.88 19.12
C PRO A 26 -26.37 34.69 17.95
N SER A 27 -25.15 34.34 17.51
CA SER A 27 -24.60 34.85 16.26
C SER A 27 -25.53 34.43 15.14
N SER A 28 -26.34 35.41 14.72
CA SER A 28 -26.92 35.49 13.39
C SER A 28 -25.87 35.00 12.40
N ALA A 29 -26.06 33.77 11.91
CA ALA A 29 -25.21 33.14 10.91
C ALA A 29 -25.40 33.89 9.59
N LEU A 30 -24.74 35.03 9.48
CA LEU A 30 -24.48 35.66 8.20
C LEU A 30 -23.65 34.67 7.38
N PRO A 31 -24.08 34.31 6.16
CA PRO A 31 -23.27 33.49 5.28
C PRO A 31 -21.92 34.19 5.07
N PRO A 32 -20.80 33.44 5.03
CA PRO A 32 -19.50 34.02 4.78
C PRO A 32 -19.58 34.87 3.50
N PRO A 33 -18.94 36.05 3.46
CA PRO A 33 -18.93 36.89 2.27
C PRO A 33 -18.45 36.04 1.11
N LYS A 34 -19.23 36.02 0.03
CA LYS A 34 -18.85 35.35 -1.22
C LYS A 34 -17.53 36.00 -1.65
N LYS A 35 -16.44 35.23 -1.56
CA LYS A 35 -15.14 35.64 -2.11
C LYS A 35 -15.37 36.10 -3.54
N SER A 36 -14.71 37.17 -3.96
CA SER A 36 -14.80 37.59 -5.35
C SER A 36 -14.32 36.45 -6.25
N SER A 37 -14.86 36.34 -7.46
CA SER A 37 -14.47 35.26 -8.39
C SER A 37 -12.96 35.22 -8.64
N VAL A 38 -12.28 36.38 -8.52
CA VAL A 38 -10.83 36.50 -8.65
C VAL A 38 -10.11 35.87 -7.46
N GLU A 39 -10.55 36.14 -6.23
CA GLU A 39 -9.97 35.52 -5.02
C GLU A 39 -10.21 34.02 -4.96
N GLU A 40 -11.32 33.53 -5.51
CA GLU A 40 -11.60 32.10 -5.62
C GLU A 40 -10.63 31.40 -6.58
N VAL A 41 -10.34 32.02 -7.74
CA VAL A 41 -9.35 31.51 -8.70
C VAL A 41 -7.94 31.52 -8.12
N GLU A 42 -7.56 32.59 -7.42
CA GLU A 42 -6.26 32.69 -6.75
C GLU A 42 -6.08 31.63 -5.66
N PHE A 43 -7.13 31.40 -4.85
CA PHE A 43 -7.14 30.31 -3.86
C PHE A 43 -7.00 28.94 -4.52
N LEU A 44 -7.68 28.69 -5.65
CA LEU A 44 -7.57 27.43 -6.38
C LEU A 44 -6.16 27.21 -6.94
N LEU A 45 -5.55 28.26 -7.51
CA LEU A 45 -4.18 28.23 -8.01
C LEU A 45 -3.18 27.93 -6.88
N GLN A 46 -3.35 28.56 -5.73
CA GLN A 46 -2.52 28.32 -4.55
C GLN A 46 -2.67 26.88 -4.02
N GLN A 47 -3.89 26.34 -4.05
CA GLN A 47 -4.15 24.95 -3.66
C GLN A 47 -3.46 23.97 -4.62
N LEU A 48 -3.55 24.22 -5.92
CA LEU A 48 -2.90 23.39 -6.95
C LEU A 48 -1.37 23.45 -6.84
N SER A 49 -0.79 24.63 -6.63
CA SER A 49 0.67 24.76 -6.49
C SER A 49 1.17 24.04 -5.24
N ALA A 50 0.46 24.15 -4.12
CA ALA A 50 0.80 23.44 -2.89
C ALA A 50 0.71 21.91 -3.08
N GLN A 51 -0.27 21.43 -3.86
CA GLN A 51 -0.38 20.01 -4.18
C GLN A 51 0.80 19.51 -5.03
N THR A 52 1.19 20.27 -6.06
CA THR A 52 2.33 19.89 -6.91
C THR A 52 3.65 19.88 -6.14
N GLU A 53 3.85 20.81 -5.21
CA GLU A 53 5.05 20.83 -4.37
C GLU A 53 5.14 19.61 -3.44
N LEU A 54 4.00 19.16 -2.91
CA LEU A 54 3.94 17.97 -2.07
C LEU A 54 4.21 16.69 -2.88
N GLU A 55 3.68 16.62 -4.09
CA GLU A 55 3.93 15.50 -5.00
C GLU A 55 5.40 15.42 -5.41
N GLU A 56 6.03 16.55 -5.74
CA GLU A 56 7.46 16.61 -6.07
C GLU A 56 8.33 16.17 -4.88
N LYS A 57 8.03 16.64 -3.66
CA LYS A 57 8.71 16.20 -2.44
C LYS A 57 8.57 14.70 -2.22
N SER A 58 7.36 14.16 -2.39
CA SER A 58 7.10 12.73 -2.23
C SER A 58 7.84 11.88 -3.28
N MET A 59 7.91 12.35 -4.54
CA MET A 59 8.71 11.69 -5.56
C MET A 59 10.20 11.70 -5.22
N ASN A 60 10.73 12.84 -4.76
CA ASN A 60 12.14 12.97 -4.43
C ASN A 60 12.54 12.11 -3.21
N GLU A 61 11.69 12.05 -2.19
CA GLU A 61 11.86 11.13 -1.04
C GLU A 61 11.87 9.67 -1.49
N ARG A 62 10.97 9.28 -2.41
CA ARG A 62 10.92 7.93 -2.95
C ARG A 62 12.22 7.56 -3.69
N LEU A 63 12.74 8.48 -4.51
CA LEU A 63 14.00 8.28 -5.22
C LEU A 63 15.20 8.14 -4.28
N ASP A 64 15.23 8.91 -3.18
CA ASP A 64 16.29 8.80 -2.17
C ASP A 64 16.23 7.44 -1.45
N ILE A 65 15.04 6.97 -1.09
CA ILE A 65 14.85 5.64 -0.49
C ILE A 65 15.35 4.54 -1.44
N ASP A 66 14.97 4.59 -2.72
CA ASP A 66 15.39 3.60 -3.71
C ASP A 66 16.92 3.59 -3.88
N SER A 67 17.55 4.77 -3.89
CA SER A 67 19.02 4.91 -3.91
C SER A 67 19.69 4.25 -2.69
N GLN A 68 19.16 4.49 -1.49
CA GLN A 68 19.66 3.88 -0.26
C GLN A 68 19.50 2.35 -0.25
N ILE A 69 18.38 1.83 -0.77
CA ILE A 69 18.14 0.39 -0.91
C ILE A 69 19.19 -0.21 -1.84
N LEU A 70 19.41 0.38 -3.02
CA LEU A 70 20.41 -0.09 -3.97
C LEU A 70 21.82 -0.12 -3.35
N GLN A 71 22.19 0.94 -2.64
CA GLN A 71 23.49 1.01 -1.95
C GLN A 71 23.63 -0.10 -0.89
N ARG A 72 22.57 -0.39 -0.13
CA ARG A 72 22.57 -1.45 0.87
C ARG A 72 22.64 -2.83 0.23
N LEU A 73 21.94 -3.06 -0.87
CA LEU A 73 22.00 -4.30 -1.64
C LEU A 73 23.39 -4.53 -2.20
N GLU A 74 24.05 -3.48 -2.72
CA GLU A 74 25.42 -3.58 -3.21
C GLU A 74 26.41 -3.90 -2.09
N ARG A 75 26.28 -3.26 -0.93
CA ARG A 75 27.07 -3.58 0.27
C ARG A 75 26.88 -5.03 0.70
N LEU A 76 25.64 -5.48 0.80
CA LEU A 76 25.31 -6.86 1.16
C LEU A 76 25.82 -7.86 0.11
N LYS A 77 25.80 -7.52 -1.18
CA LYS A 77 26.36 -8.35 -2.24
C LYS A 77 27.87 -8.47 -2.11
N ALA A 78 28.57 -7.39 -1.75
CA ALA A 78 30.01 -7.42 -1.48
C ALA A 78 30.35 -8.25 -0.23
N GLU A 79 29.56 -8.14 0.83
CA GLU A 79 29.74 -8.89 2.09
C GLU A 79 29.35 -10.38 1.95
N SER A 80 28.25 -10.67 1.25
CA SER A 80 27.74 -12.02 1.00
C SER A 80 28.51 -12.78 -0.08
N GLY A 81 29.22 -12.07 -0.97
CA GLY A 81 30.07 -12.67 -2.01
C GLY A 81 31.23 -13.50 -1.45
N GLY A 82 31.56 -13.37 -0.15
CA GLY A 82 32.57 -14.16 0.54
C GLY A 82 32.10 -15.51 1.11
N LEU A 83 30.79 -15.79 1.15
CA LEU A 83 30.25 -17.02 1.79
C LEU A 83 29.48 -17.96 0.83
N MET A 84 29.41 -17.65 -0.46
CA MET A 84 28.84 -18.55 -1.49
C MET A 84 29.87 -19.60 -1.94
N GLY A 85 30.29 -20.43 -0.99
CA GLY A 85 31.13 -21.62 -1.18
C GLY A 85 30.55 -22.91 -0.58
N ALA A 86 29.29 -22.91 -0.13
CA ALA A 86 28.60 -24.11 0.33
C ALA A 86 27.76 -24.70 -0.82
N ARG A 87 28.43 -25.57 -1.58
CA ARG A 87 27.87 -26.44 -2.61
C ARG A 87 26.68 -27.24 -2.07
N ASN A 88 25.55 -27.18 -2.77
CA ASN A 88 24.56 -28.25 -2.72
C ASN A 88 24.64 -28.99 -4.08
N PRO A 89 25.26 -30.17 -4.18
CA PRO A 89 25.38 -30.88 -5.44
C PRO A 89 24.19 -31.82 -5.61
N SER A 90 23.16 -31.39 -6.34
CA SER A 90 22.33 -32.34 -7.09
C SER A 90 21.55 -31.64 -8.19
N ALA A 91 21.45 -32.35 -9.32
CA ALA A 91 20.68 -32.03 -10.52
C ALA A 91 21.27 -30.99 -11.50
N SER A 92 22.50 -31.22 -11.95
CA SER A 92 22.86 -30.93 -13.35
C SER A 92 22.65 -32.18 -14.19
N SER A 93 21.60 -32.18 -15.01
CA SER A 93 21.61 -32.71 -16.40
C SER A 93 20.18 -32.91 -16.86
N LEU A 94 19.72 -32.09 -17.81
CA LEU A 94 19.31 -32.57 -19.13
C LEU A 94 19.20 -31.35 -20.07
N THR A 95 20.30 -31.15 -20.79
CA THR A 95 20.39 -30.80 -22.22
C THR A 95 19.65 -29.58 -22.77
N SER A 96 20.47 -28.57 -23.04
CA SER A 96 20.46 -27.67 -24.18
C SER A 96 19.87 -28.24 -25.48
N ALA A 97 18.89 -27.54 -26.04
CA ALA A 97 18.61 -27.53 -27.47
C ALA A 97 18.19 -26.11 -27.89
N ALA A 98 18.99 -25.56 -28.79
CA ALA A 98 18.89 -24.28 -29.46
C ALA A 98 17.49 -23.91 -29.96
N ALA A 99 17.12 -22.63 -29.76
CA ALA A 99 16.55 -21.81 -30.82
C ALA A 99 16.68 -20.34 -30.43
N ALA A 100 17.70 -19.69 -31.00
CA ALA A 100 17.82 -18.25 -31.03
C ALA A 100 16.58 -17.65 -31.72
N ALA A 101 15.82 -16.83 -31.01
CA ALA A 101 14.80 -15.97 -31.59
C ALA A 101 15.20 -14.51 -31.35
N ARG A 102 15.38 -13.81 -32.47
CA ARG A 102 15.88 -12.45 -32.62
C ARG A 102 14.92 -11.45 -31.99
N LEU A 103 15.48 -10.44 -31.31
CA LEU A 103 14.82 -9.18 -31.02
C LEU A 103 14.63 -8.42 -32.35
N GLU A 104 13.39 -8.08 -32.69
CA GLU A 104 13.06 -7.00 -33.63
C GLU A 104 11.94 -6.17 -32.99
N PRO A 105 12.06 -4.83 -32.91
CA PRO A 105 10.97 -3.94 -32.53
C PRO A 105 10.20 -3.52 -33.79
N SER A 106 8.88 -3.61 -33.79
CA SER A 106 8.04 -2.97 -34.82
C SER A 106 6.73 -2.49 -34.21
N ASP A 107 6.54 -1.18 -34.39
CA ASP A 107 5.41 -0.33 -34.07
C ASP A 107 4.06 -0.75 -34.73
N ASP A 108 2.99 -0.18 -34.16
CA ASP A 108 1.65 0.05 -34.74
C ASP A 108 0.67 -1.13 -34.88
N LEU A 109 0.02 -1.50 -33.77
CA LEU A 109 -1.31 -2.12 -33.78
C LEU A 109 -2.24 -1.35 -32.80
N PRO A 110 -3.43 -0.87 -33.25
CA PRO A 110 -4.39 -0.25 -32.35
C PRO A 110 -4.92 -1.28 -31.34
N PRO A 111 -5.17 -0.89 -30.07
CA PRO A 111 -5.69 -1.81 -29.08
C PRO A 111 -7.07 -2.32 -29.49
N PRO A 112 -7.35 -3.63 -29.35
CA PRO A 112 -8.68 -4.17 -29.62
C PRO A 112 -9.71 -3.52 -28.69
N PRO A 113 -10.97 -3.31 -29.15
CA PRO A 113 -12.02 -2.76 -28.32
C PRO A 113 -12.23 -3.68 -27.11
N MET A 114 -12.08 -3.11 -25.92
CA MET A 114 -12.28 -3.80 -24.66
C MET A 114 -13.75 -4.20 -24.56
N SER A 115 -14.04 -5.49 -24.72
CA SER A 115 -15.37 -6.05 -24.44
C SER A 115 -15.60 -6.01 -22.93
N LEU A 116 -16.67 -5.32 -22.52
CA LEU A 116 -17.08 -5.03 -21.15
C LEU A 116 -17.78 -6.22 -20.45
N ASP A 117 -17.48 -7.45 -20.89
CA ASP A 117 -18.15 -8.69 -20.49
C ASP A 117 -17.24 -9.65 -19.70
N ASP A 118 -16.13 -9.16 -19.12
CA ASP A 118 -15.25 -9.91 -18.22
C ASP A 118 -15.48 -9.53 -16.74
N LEU A 119 -16.74 -9.61 -16.30
CA LEU A 119 -17.09 -9.57 -14.87
C LEU A 119 -17.77 -10.89 -14.50
N GLY A 120 -17.12 -11.99 -14.86
CA GLY A 120 -17.74 -13.31 -14.91
C GLY A 120 -16.81 -14.45 -14.57
N SER A 121 -16.39 -14.51 -13.30
CA SER A 121 -16.04 -15.78 -12.63
C SER A 121 -14.71 -16.42 -13.09
N ASP A 122 -13.59 -15.81 -12.68
CA ASP A 122 -12.35 -16.54 -12.37
C ASP A 122 -12.61 -17.47 -11.19
N SER A 123 -13.31 -18.54 -11.52
CA SER A 123 -13.76 -19.55 -10.60
C SER A 123 -12.54 -20.34 -10.11
N ASP A 124 -12.09 -19.93 -8.92
CA ASP A 124 -12.38 -20.67 -7.70
C ASP A 124 -11.61 -22.00 -7.55
N ALA A 125 -10.31 -21.97 -7.82
CA ALA A 125 -9.37 -22.85 -7.15
C ALA A 125 -8.33 -22.00 -6.43
N GLY A 126 -8.80 -21.06 -5.60
CA GLY A 126 -7.90 -20.27 -4.78
C GLY A 126 -7.07 -21.20 -3.88
N GLU A 127 -5.77 -21.03 -3.94
CA GLU A 127 -4.81 -21.68 -3.04
C GLU A 127 -4.79 -20.92 -1.71
N CYS A 128 -4.14 -21.48 -0.69
CA CYS A 128 -3.98 -20.76 0.57
C CYS A 128 -3.13 -19.49 0.35
N VAL A 129 -3.58 -18.34 0.87
CA VAL A 129 -2.89 -17.05 0.66
C VAL A 129 -1.46 -17.04 1.21
N MET A 130 -1.20 -17.91 2.20
CA MET A 130 0.12 -18.04 2.83
C MET A 130 0.99 -19.17 2.23
N CYS A 131 0.39 -20.10 1.49
CA CYS A 131 1.10 -21.26 0.95
C CYS A 131 0.33 -21.94 -0.19
N ASP A 132 1.03 -22.64 -1.08
CA ASP A 132 0.42 -23.33 -2.23
C ASP A 132 -0.39 -24.60 -1.84
N ALA A 133 -0.79 -24.73 -0.58
CA ALA A 133 -1.62 -25.83 -0.09
C ALA A 133 -3.10 -25.57 -0.37
N THR A 134 -3.88 -26.65 -0.43
CA THR A 134 -5.33 -26.57 -0.60
C THR A 134 -5.98 -25.91 0.62
N PRO A 135 -6.74 -24.82 0.44
CA PRO A 135 -7.40 -24.18 1.55
C PRO A 135 -8.62 -24.98 2.00
N SER A 136 -8.86 -24.96 3.30
CA SER A 136 -10.01 -25.59 3.94
C SER A 136 -10.86 -24.60 4.73
N ILE A 137 -10.38 -23.36 4.89
CA ILE A 137 -11.01 -22.33 5.71
C ILE A 137 -11.03 -21.03 4.89
N SER A 138 -12.16 -20.33 4.92
CA SER A 138 -12.26 -18.93 4.50
C SER A 138 -12.48 -18.03 5.70
N CYS A 139 -11.78 -16.90 5.76
CA CYS A 139 -11.89 -15.95 6.86
C CYS A 139 -12.77 -14.75 6.47
N GLY A 140 -13.95 -14.63 7.08
CA GLY A 140 -14.84 -13.49 6.85
C GLY A 140 -14.31 -12.15 7.39
N GLY A 141 -13.37 -12.18 8.33
CA GLY A 141 -12.71 -10.97 8.87
C GLY A 141 -11.62 -10.41 7.94
N CYS A 142 -11.04 -11.27 7.10
CA CYS A 142 -9.98 -10.96 6.14
C CYS A 142 -10.53 -11.04 4.72
N PHE A 143 -11.63 -10.34 4.41
CA PHE A 143 -12.19 -10.26 3.05
C PHE A 143 -12.52 -11.61 2.35
N ASN A 144 -12.80 -12.67 3.12
CA ASN A 144 -12.99 -14.05 2.63
C ASN A 144 -11.72 -14.70 2.05
N ASP A 145 -10.55 -14.26 2.50
CA ASP A 145 -9.27 -14.90 2.18
C ASP A 145 -9.27 -16.39 2.55
N LEU A 146 -8.60 -17.18 1.71
CA LEU A 146 -8.55 -18.63 1.81
C LEU A 146 -7.27 -19.09 2.51
N TYR A 147 -7.42 -19.97 3.49
CA TYR A 147 -6.31 -20.50 4.28
C TYR A 147 -6.40 -22.02 4.43
N CYS A 148 -5.24 -22.66 4.53
CA CYS A 148 -5.16 -24.01 5.07
C CYS A 148 -5.28 -23.98 6.59
N GLN A 149 -5.58 -25.13 7.20
CA GLN A 149 -5.78 -25.23 8.66
C GLN A 149 -4.58 -24.71 9.48
N LYS A 150 -3.35 -24.97 9.03
CA LYS A 150 -2.13 -24.55 9.73
C LYS A 150 -1.93 -23.04 9.69
N CYS A 151 -1.95 -22.46 8.48
CA CYS A 151 -1.78 -21.03 8.30
C CYS A 151 -2.91 -20.23 8.95
N PHE A 152 -4.13 -20.77 8.97
CA PHE A 152 -5.22 -20.14 9.72
C PHE A 152 -4.90 -20.09 11.23
N SER A 153 -4.49 -21.20 11.84
CA SER A 153 -4.16 -21.23 13.29
C SER A 153 -2.92 -20.44 13.68
N GLU A 154 -1.95 -20.28 12.77
CA GLU A 154 -0.73 -19.51 13.03
C GLU A 154 -0.94 -18.00 12.90
N CYS A 155 -1.88 -17.59 12.04
CA CYS A 155 -2.12 -16.18 11.74
C CYS A 155 -3.42 -15.63 12.33
N HIS A 156 -4.31 -16.48 12.85
CA HIS A 156 -5.58 -16.08 13.44
C HIS A 156 -5.67 -16.61 14.86
N ASP A 157 -5.46 -15.72 15.83
CA ASP A 157 -5.66 -16.03 17.24
C ASP A 157 -7.15 -16.08 17.60
N PRO A 158 -7.56 -16.97 18.52
CA PRO A 158 -8.97 -17.08 18.95
C PRO A 158 -9.49 -15.83 19.68
N GLY A 159 -8.64 -14.86 19.98
CA GLY A 159 -9.00 -13.58 20.60
C GLY A 159 -9.40 -12.48 19.60
N GLU A 160 -9.18 -12.69 18.30
CA GLU A 160 -9.52 -11.73 17.26
C GLU A 160 -10.86 -12.09 16.58
N ASN A 161 -11.62 -11.10 16.09
CA ASN A 161 -12.95 -11.28 15.51
C ASN A 161 -12.91 -11.87 14.08
N HIS A 162 -12.24 -13.01 13.93
CA HIS A 162 -12.13 -13.72 12.67
C HIS A 162 -13.24 -14.77 12.54
N GLN A 163 -14.08 -14.61 11.52
CA GLN A 163 -15.16 -15.56 11.24
C GLN A 163 -14.65 -16.68 10.32
N ALA A 164 -14.16 -17.77 10.91
CA ALA A 164 -13.76 -18.96 10.18
C ALA A 164 -14.97 -19.70 9.61
N LYS A 165 -15.02 -19.87 8.29
CA LYS A 165 -16.01 -20.69 7.59
C LYS A 165 -15.31 -21.82 6.85
N PRO A 166 -15.85 -23.06 6.86
CA PRO A 166 -15.27 -24.13 6.07
C PRO A 166 -15.42 -23.80 4.58
N TYR A 167 -14.31 -23.90 3.84
CA TYR A 167 -14.27 -23.72 2.40
C TYR A 167 -14.20 -25.07 1.69
N VAL A 168 -15.07 -25.26 0.69
CA VAL A 168 -15.08 -26.43 -0.17
C VAL A 168 -14.99 -25.95 -1.60
N ALA A 169 -13.83 -26.16 -2.24
CA ALA A 169 -13.62 -25.77 -3.62
C ALA A 169 -14.67 -26.42 -4.54
N ARG A 170 -15.35 -25.60 -5.34
CA ARG A 170 -16.34 -26.10 -6.30
C ARG A 170 -15.63 -26.74 -7.47
N ARG A 171 -15.61 -28.08 -7.53
CA ARG A 171 -15.15 -28.80 -8.71
C ARG A 171 -16.10 -28.52 -9.87
N LYS A 172 -15.65 -27.76 -10.87
CA LYS A 172 -16.33 -27.65 -12.17
C LYS A 172 -16.43 -29.07 -12.77
N LYS A 173 -17.65 -29.49 -13.10
CA LYS A 173 -17.96 -30.80 -13.68
C LYS A 173 -18.14 -30.67 -15.18
#